data_AF-A0A1Y1KYX1-F1
#
_entry.id   AF-A0A1Y1KYX1-F1
#
_cell.length_a   1.000
_cell.length_b   1.000
_cell.length_c   1.000
_cell.angle_alpha   90.00
_cell.angle_beta   90.00
_cell.angle_gamma   90.00
#
_symmetry.space_group_name_H-M   'P 1'
#
loop_
_entity.id
_entity.type
_entity.pdbx_description
1 polymer ?
#
loop_
_entity_poly.entity_id
_entity_poly.type
_entity_poly.pdbx_seq_one_letter_code
_entity_poly.pdbx_strand_id
1 'polypeptide(L)'
;RVSLRAFLRSLLHNPQVANTKAMQEFLSGDPITPTDDDVEDIMRRKAIDEKRIEEQKQFYEIARKRAAELDEYMEHFRRDIVERNGLTMLFKEIKEKETIQDLSLQYQKFAEWLRIEIAAVIYHLFLAEDNSPEIFAQAKRIHSLIPYTVLKNVIRIANPAAVMSGVLDIFLAQPFGARSLMQRIFSLTLNDGIKSFQKSIDTLTNKIADPIFTDKLKRYTDAEEDLKAAIRLEAEEEQIDLIVAIMRSDLIEPELTGEQIQRLFNAYVAFNNAVENVDEELKQGAQLFSYLKQLLKLCTRQRDKAMMLQLIEEPVTLQLFRDLFTIFYEPLVRVYKSANVYNSVTDFAVFIDDMIQVVDKCREQDASADPNQTVQAFIDLCQRHEHNFYKFVHEVHTHDNGLFTQLMGWIEGILEFLRHGPKNGTLNVNALFEGGVSAGILDKEKAIQEINSLISWQEA
;
A
#
# COMPACT_ATOMS: atom_id res chain seq x y z
N ARG A 1 13.90 6.92 15.62
CA ARG A 1 13.08 7.17 16.83
C ARG A 1 11.64 6.71 16.65
N VAL A 2 10.86 7.34 15.77
CA VAL A 2 9.42 7.04 15.66
C VAL A 2 9.15 5.59 15.22
N SER A 3 9.93 5.09 14.25
CA SER A 3 9.90 3.68 13.84
C SER A 3 10.28 2.71 14.98
N LEU A 4 11.22 3.07 15.85
CA LEU A 4 11.58 2.25 17.02
C LEU A 4 10.43 2.21 18.04
N ARG A 5 9.78 3.35 18.29
CA ARG A 5 8.60 3.44 19.16
C ARG A 5 7.44 2.61 18.62
N ALA A 6 7.13 2.72 17.32
CA ALA A 6 6.09 1.92 16.67
C ALA A 6 6.41 0.42 16.75
N PHE A 7 7.68 0.04 16.52
CA PHE A 7 8.14 -1.33 16.65
C PHE A 7 7.97 -1.86 18.07
N LEU A 8 8.43 -1.14 19.10
CA LEU A 8 8.27 -1.54 20.49
C LEU A 8 6.80 -1.67 20.89
N ARG A 9 5.93 -0.74 20.47
CA ARG A 9 4.48 -0.85 20.69
C ARG A 9 3.88 -2.08 20.02
N SER A 10 4.28 -2.38 18.79
CA SER A 10 3.82 -3.56 18.06
C SER A 10 4.24 -4.86 18.78
N LEU A 11 5.47 -4.92 19.29
CA LEU A 11 5.94 -6.06 20.08
C LEU A 11 5.14 -6.20 21.38
N LEU A 12 4.89 -5.10 22.09
CA LEU A 12 4.15 -5.09 23.36
C LEU A 12 2.65 -5.36 23.18
N HIS A 13 2.10 -5.16 21.98
CA HIS A 13 0.72 -5.51 21.67
C HIS A 13 0.49 -7.02 21.58
N ASN A 14 1.54 -7.80 21.31
CA ASN A 14 1.47 -9.26 21.34
C ASN A 14 1.77 -9.77 22.77
N PRO A 15 0.79 -10.36 23.49
CA PRO A 15 0.98 -10.82 24.85
C PRO A 15 2.07 -11.89 24.99
N GLN A 16 2.27 -12.72 23.96
CA GLN A 16 3.31 -13.76 23.97
C GLN A 16 4.71 -13.16 23.95
N VAL A 17 4.89 -12.00 23.31
CA VAL A 17 6.18 -11.29 23.26
C VAL A 17 6.33 -10.39 24.48
N ALA A 18 5.27 -9.67 24.86
CA ALA A 18 5.26 -8.72 25.98
C ALA A 18 5.62 -9.38 27.32
N ASN A 19 5.19 -10.64 27.53
CA ASN A 19 5.40 -11.39 28.76
C ASN A 19 6.72 -12.19 28.79
N THR A 20 7.53 -12.11 27.74
CA THR A 20 8.83 -12.80 27.73
C THR A 20 9.79 -12.18 28.74
N LYS A 21 10.67 -13.02 29.31
CA LYS A 21 11.74 -12.57 30.21
C LYS A 21 12.69 -11.58 29.52
N ALA A 22 12.97 -11.82 28.23
CA ALA A 22 13.78 -10.93 27.40
C ALA A 22 13.17 -9.53 27.25
N MET A 23 11.84 -9.41 27.11
CA MET A 23 11.18 -8.10 27.04
C MET A 23 11.21 -7.37 28.37
N GLN A 24 11.00 -8.07 29.49
CA GLN A 24 11.11 -7.49 30.83
C GLN A 24 12.51 -6.96 31.10
N GLU A 25 13.53 -7.74 30.76
CA GLU A 25 14.93 -7.36 30.92
C GLU A 25 15.34 -6.21 29.98
N PHE A 26 14.90 -6.22 28.72
CA PHE A 26 15.15 -5.12 27.79
C PHE A 26 14.58 -3.78 28.28
N LEU A 27 13.40 -3.80 28.91
CA LEU A 27 12.74 -2.59 29.40
C LEU A 27 13.20 -2.13 30.79
N SER A 28 13.67 -3.06 31.64
CA SER A 28 13.84 -2.80 33.08
C SER A 28 15.19 -3.24 33.66
N GLY A 29 16.03 -3.93 32.87
CA GLY A 29 17.21 -4.64 33.36
C GLY A 29 18.37 -3.75 33.79
N ASP A 30 18.68 -2.70 33.03
CA ASP A 30 19.74 -1.73 33.35
C ASP A 30 19.21 -0.29 33.22
N PRO A 31 18.55 0.24 34.26
CA PRO A 31 17.97 1.57 34.21
C PRO A 31 19.07 2.64 34.26
N ILE A 32 19.17 3.42 33.18
CA ILE A 32 20.02 4.61 33.16
C ILE A 32 19.33 5.78 33.87
N THR A 33 20.11 6.59 34.59
CA THR A 33 19.65 7.90 35.07
C THR A 33 19.98 8.92 33.97
N PRO A 34 18.99 9.57 33.33
CA PRO A 34 19.27 10.54 32.28
C PRO A 34 20.02 11.76 32.84
N THR A 35 20.91 12.35 32.04
CA THR A 35 21.52 13.64 32.37
C THR A 35 20.49 14.78 32.26
N ASP A 36 20.77 15.95 32.84
CA ASP A 36 19.86 17.11 32.74
C ASP A 36 19.55 17.48 31.28
N ASP A 37 20.55 17.44 30.39
CA ASP A 37 20.39 17.65 28.94
C ASP A 37 19.49 16.58 28.30
N ASP A 38 19.65 15.31 28.68
CA ASP A 38 18.79 14.22 28.21
C ASP A 38 17.35 14.39 28.70
N VAL A 39 17.15 14.83 29.94
CA VAL A 39 15.82 15.11 30.49
C VAL A 39 15.15 16.22 29.69
N GLU A 40 15.85 17.31 29.40
CA GLU A 40 15.31 18.39 28.57
C GLU A 40 14.96 17.94 27.15
N ASP A 41 15.83 17.15 26.51
CA ASP A 41 15.58 16.59 25.19
C ASP A 41 14.39 15.61 25.20
N ILE A 42 14.29 14.73 26.20
CA ILE A 42 13.15 13.83 26.40
C ILE A 42 11.86 14.63 26.56
N MET A 43 11.86 15.68 27.38
CA MET A 43 10.69 16.53 27.61
C MET A 43 10.27 17.26 26.33
N ARG A 44 11.23 17.84 25.58
CA ARG A 44 10.96 18.46 24.28
C ARG A 44 10.36 17.46 23.29
N ARG A 45 10.92 16.24 23.21
CA ARG A 45 10.45 15.19 22.30
C ARG A 45 9.06 14.68 22.68
N LYS A 46 8.81 14.46 23.97
CA LYS A 46 7.49 14.07 24.48
C LYS A 46 6.47 15.15 24.16
N ALA A 47 6.78 16.41 24.41
CA ALA A 47 5.90 17.53 24.10
C ALA A 47 5.56 17.59 22.60
N ILE A 48 6.54 17.43 21.70
CA ILE A 48 6.30 17.40 20.25
C ILE A 48 5.47 16.18 19.84
N ASP A 49 5.80 15.00 20.35
CA ASP A 49 5.11 13.75 20.01
C ASP A 49 3.66 13.75 20.54
N GLU A 50 3.43 14.23 21.76
CA GLU A 50 2.12 14.39 22.37
C GLU A 50 1.30 15.41 21.61
N LYS A 51 1.90 16.53 21.22
CA LYS A 51 1.26 17.54 20.39
C LYS A 51 0.85 16.99 19.02
N ARG A 52 1.70 16.19 18.36
CA ARG A 52 1.35 15.54 17.08
C ARG A 52 0.22 14.52 17.21
N ILE A 53 0.22 13.73 18.28
CA ILE A 53 -0.88 12.78 18.55
C ILE A 53 -2.17 13.53 18.85
N GLU A 54 -2.08 14.59 19.64
CA GLU A 54 -3.21 15.44 19.99
C GLU A 54 -3.75 16.18 18.75
N GLU A 55 -2.87 16.70 17.89
CA GLU A 55 -3.22 17.27 16.57
C GLU A 55 -3.94 16.26 15.69
N GLN A 56 -3.43 15.02 15.58
CA GLN A 56 -4.08 13.95 14.83
C GLN A 56 -5.44 13.59 15.40
N LYS A 57 -5.55 13.49 16.72
CA LYS A 57 -6.80 13.17 17.41
C LYS A 57 -7.81 14.29 17.26
N GLN A 58 -7.40 15.54 17.46
CA GLN A 58 -8.23 16.72 17.24
C GLN A 58 -8.64 16.82 15.77
N PHE A 59 -7.72 16.60 14.82
CA PHE A 59 -8.06 16.51 13.39
C PHE A 59 -9.17 15.49 13.16
N TYR A 60 -8.98 14.26 13.65
CA TYR A 60 -9.96 13.18 13.49
C TYR A 60 -11.30 13.53 14.15
N GLU A 61 -11.29 14.10 15.36
CA GLU A 61 -12.50 14.54 16.06
C GLU A 61 -13.22 15.68 15.33
N ILE A 62 -12.49 16.67 14.82
CA ILE A 62 -13.04 17.80 14.06
C ILE A 62 -13.61 17.32 12.73
N ALA A 63 -12.85 16.53 11.97
CA ALA A 63 -13.28 15.95 10.70
C ALA A 63 -14.50 15.04 10.92
N ARG A 64 -14.48 14.18 11.94
CA ARG A 64 -15.59 13.30 12.30
C ARG A 64 -16.80 14.08 12.76
N LYS A 65 -16.65 15.14 13.56
CA LYS A 65 -17.77 15.97 14.00
C LYS A 65 -18.45 16.66 12.82
N ARG A 66 -17.67 17.16 11.87
CA ARG A 66 -18.19 17.74 10.62
C ARG A 66 -18.84 16.69 9.73
N ALA A 67 -18.30 15.49 9.66
CA ALA A 67 -18.90 14.37 8.95
C ALA A 67 -20.16 13.82 9.66
N ALA A 68 -20.24 13.90 10.99
CA ALA A 68 -21.38 13.40 11.77
C ALA A 68 -22.68 14.18 11.48
N GLU A 69 -22.57 15.47 11.14
CA GLU A 69 -23.70 16.25 10.64
C GLU A 69 -24.20 15.76 9.26
N LEU A 70 -23.41 14.94 8.57
CA LEU A 70 -23.71 14.32 7.29
C LEU A 70 -24.07 12.83 7.41
N ASP A 71 -23.92 12.23 8.60
CA ASP A 71 -24.08 10.78 8.80
C ASP A 71 -25.49 10.31 8.41
N GLU A 72 -26.54 11.04 8.79
CA GLU A 72 -27.91 10.71 8.42
C GLU A 72 -28.10 10.65 6.88
N TYR A 73 -27.50 11.60 6.16
CA TYR A 73 -27.51 11.60 4.69
C TYR A 73 -26.71 10.44 4.12
N MET A 74 -25.60 10.06 4.77
CA MET A 74 -24.74 8.96 4.32
C MET A 74 -25.38 7.60 4.57
N GLU A 75 -26.08 7.44 5.69
CA GLU A 75 -26.91 6.25 5.95
C GLU A 75 -28.02 6.10 4.91
N HIS A 76 -28.74 7.20 4.62
CA HIS A 76 -29.77 7.18 3.59
C HIS A 76 -29.18 6.85 2.21
N PHE A 77 -28.05 7.47 1.84
CA PHE A 77 -27.35 7.21 0.58
C PHE A 77 -26.85 5.75 0.48
N ARG A 78 -26.24 5.20 1.53
CA ARG A 78 -25.83 3.79 1.58
C ARG A 78 -27.02 2.86 1.43
N ARG A 79 -28.14 3.15 2.10
CA ARG A 79 -29.38 2.39 1.96
C ARG A 79 -29.89 2.45 0.52
N ASP A 80 -29.88 3.61 -0.12
CA ASP A 80 -30.33 3.74 -1.51
C ASP A 80 -29.44 2.94 -2.48
N ILE A 81 -28.10 2.97 -2.29
CA ILE A 81 -27.18 2.10 -3.05
C ILE A 81 -27.56 0.64 -2.89
N VAL A 82 -27.88 0.21 -1.67
CA VAL A 82 -28.14 -1.20 -1.33
C VAL A 82 -29.57 -1.62 -1.58
N GLU A 83 -30.55 -0.74 -1.72
CA GLU A 83 -31.96 -1.14 -1.80
C GLU A 83 -32.69 -0.63 -3.04
N ARG A 84 -32.21 0.46 -3.67
CA ARG A 84 -33.02 1.27 -4.60
C ARG A 84 -32.28 1.71 -5.86
N ASN A 85 -31.29 0.94 -6.30
CA ASN A 85 -30.45 1.30 -7.46
C ASN A 85 -29.86 2.72 -7.31
N GLY A 86 -29.41 3.04 -6.08
CA GLY A 86 -28.93 4.37 -5.73
C GLY A 86 -27.72 4.83 -6.55
N LEU A 87 -26.91 3.89 -7.07
CA LEU A 87 -25.83 4.22 -8.01
C LEU A 87 -26.39 4.77 -9.32
N THR A 88 -27.36 4.09 -9.95
CA THR A 88 -28.02 4.61 -11.15
C THR A 88 -28.66 5.98 -10.89
N MET A 89 -29.28 6.19 -9.72
CA MET A 89 -29.87 7.48 -9.36
C MET A 89 -28.83 8.59 -9.21
N LEU A 90 -27.72 8.33 -8.51
CA LEU A 90 -26.61 9.27 -8.36
C LEU A 90 -26.05 9.69 -9.72
N PHE A 91 -25.75 8.72 -10.59
CA PHE A 91 -25.20 9.00 -11.92
C PHE A 91 -26.20 9.74 -12.80
N LYS A 92 -27.50 9.43 -12.69
CA LYS A 92 -28.55 10.20 -13.37
C LYS A 92 -28.54 11.67 -12.93
N GLU A 93 -28.46 11.92 -11.62
CA GLU A 93 -28.36 13.29 -11.09
C GLU A 93 -27.12 14.02 -11.61
N ILE A 94 -25.96 13.35 -11.57
CA ILE A 94 -24.72 13.90 -12.14
C ILE A 94 -24.87 14.18 -13.64
N LYS A 95 -25.62 13.36 -14.39
CA LYS A 95 -25.86 13.60 -15.82
C LYS A 95 -26.71 14.83 -16.08
N GLU A 96 -27.76 15.01 -15.29
CA GLU A 96 -28.78 16.03 -15.52
C GLU A 96 -28.36 17.41 -15.01
N LYS A 97 -27.39 17.47 -14.08
CA LYS A 97 -27.06 18.67 -13.31
C LYS A 97 -25.61 19.05 -13.49
N GLU A 98 -25.38 20.24 -14.05
CA GLU A 98 -24.06 20.71 -14.46
C GLU A 98 -23.17 21.14 -13.28
N THR A 99 -23.76 21.50 -12.14
CA THR A 99 -23.02 21.91 -10.94
C THR A 99 -23.43 21.13 -9.69
N ILE A 100 -22.54 21.09 -8.69
CA ILE A 100 -22.84 20.48 -7.38
C ILE A 100 -24.04 21.17 -6.74
N GLN A 101 -24.18 22.48 -6.91
CA GLN A 101 -25.27 23.27 -6.32
C GLN A 101 -26.64 22.93 -6.91
N ASP A 102 -26.68 22.34 -8.11
CA ASP A 102 -27.92 21.91 -8.76
C ASP A 102 -28.40 20.54 -8.25
N LEU A 103 -27.50 19.74 -7.65
CA LEU A 103 -27.80 18.41 -7.10
C LEU A 103 -28.92 18.45 -6.07
N SER A 104 -29.63 17.33 -5.91
CA SER A 104 -30.59 17.23 -4.80
C SER A 104 -29.85 17.37 -3.46
N LEU A 105 -30.54 17.83 -2.42
CA LEU A 105 -29.91 18.11 -1.12
C LEU A 105 -29.09 16.91 -0.59
N GLN A 106 -29.60 15.68 -0.77
CA GLN A 106 -28.91 14.45 -0.39
C GLN A 106 -27.54 14.31 -1.09
N TYR A 107 -27.48 14.59 -2.40
CA TYR A 107 -26.24 14.48 -3.17
C TYR A 107 -25.30 15.69 -2.99
N GLN A 108 -25.83 16.88 -2.66
CA GLN A 108 -25.01 18.00 -2.21
C GLN A 108 -24.27 17.65 -0.91
N LYS A 109 -24.99 17.06 0.04
CA LYS A 109 -24.42 16.61 1.32
C LYS A 109 -23.45 15.45 1.14
N PHE A 110 -23.70 14.57 0.18
CA PHE A 110 -22.72 13.57 -0.25
C PHE A 110 -21.43 14.20 -0.81
N ALA A 111 -21.52 15.21 -1.68
CA ALA A 111 -20.34 15.90 -2.19
C ALA A 111 -19.55 16.61 -1.08
N GLU A 112 -20.24 17.23 -0.13
CA GLU A 112 -19.64 17.85 1.06
C GLU A 112 -18.90 16.82 1.93
N TRP A 113 -19.50 15.64 2.15
CA TRP A 113 -18.86 14.54 2.86
C TRP A 113 -17.62 14.04 2.12
N LEU A 114 -17.74 13.78 0.82
CA LEU A 114 -16.66 13.30 -0.03
C LEU A 114 -15.46 14.26 -0.03
N ARG A 115 -15.71 15.57 -0.02
CA ARG A 115 -14.67 16.59 0.12
C ARG A 115 -13.87 16.42 1.41
N ILE A 116 -14.55 16.22 2.54
CA ILE A 116 -13.90 16.03 3.86
C ILE A 116 -13.08 14.75 3.87
N GLU A 117 -13.61 13.66 3.30
CA GLU A 117 -12.90 12.38 3.20
C GLU A 117 -11.62 12.49 2.34
N ILE A 118 -11.70 13.12 1.17
CA ILE A 118 -10.53 13.33 0.31
C ILE A 118 -9.49 14.19 1.04
N ALA A 119 -9.91 15.25 1.74
CA ALA A 119 -9.01 16.07 2.55
C ALA A 119 -8.30 15.25 3.64
N ALA A 120 -9.03 14.37 4.34
CA ALA A 120 -8.46 13.46 5.33
C ALA A 120 -7.45 12.48 4.71
N VAL A 121 -7.74 11.90 3.55
CA VAL A 121 -6.81 11.02 2.84
C VAL A 121 -5.51 11.73 2.48
N ILE A 122 -5.58 12.95 1.94
CA ILE A 122 -4.39 13.75 1.59
C ILE A 122 -3.58 14.06 2.84
N TYR A 123 -4.24 14.47 3.93
CA TYR A 123 -3.60 14.74 5.21
C TYR A 123 -2.86 13.50 5.74
N HIS A 124 -3.53 12.35 5.81
CA HIS A 124 -2.89 11.11 6.29
C HIS A 124 -1.74 10.70 5.39
N LEU A 125 -1.93 10.70 4.07
CA LEU A 125 -0.93 10.23 3.14
C LEU A 125 0.34 11.10 3.14
N PHE A 126 0.21 12.43 3.21
CA PHE A 126 1.33 13.35 2.99
C PHE A 126 1.79 14.16 4.21
N LEU A 127 1.05 14.14 5.32
CA LEU A 127 1.40 14.87 6.54
C LEU A 127 1.41 14.01 7.81
N ALA A 128 0.37 13.20 8.03
CA ALA A 128 0.13 12.62 9.35
C ALA A 128 1.01 11.41 9.67
N GLU A 129 1.22 10.49 8.72
CA GLU A 129 1.90 9.22 8.96
C GLU A 129 3.43 9.36 9.06
N ASP A 130 4.09 8.33 9.58
CA ASP A 130 5.56 8.33 9.73
C ASP A 130 6.31 8.30 8.40
N ASN A 131 5.73 7.65 7.39
CA ASN A 131 6.28 7.54 6.05
C ASN A 131 5.80 8.67 5.11
N SER A 132 4.91 9.55 5.57
CA SER A 132 4.40 10.68 4.78
C SER A 132 5.49 11.57 4.17
N PRO A 133 6.59 11.92 4.86
CA PRO A 133 7.71 12.66 4.24
C PRO A 133 8.30 12.01 2.99
N GLU A 134 8.46 10.69 3.03
CA GLU A 134 9.05 9.92 1.93
C GLU A 134 8.07 9.84 0.75
N ILE A 135 6.81 9.48 1.02
CA ILE A 135 5.75 9.39 0.02
C ILE A 135 5.53 10.75 -0.65
N PHE A 136 5.49 11.83 0.13
CA PHE A 136 5.31 13.17 -0.41
C PHE A 136 6.49 13.61 -1.29
N ALA A 137 7.73 13.31 -0.89
CA ALA A 137 8.90 13.58 -1.72
C ALA A 137 8.87 12.81 -3.05
N GLN A 138 8.41 11.55 -3.04
CA GLN A 138 8.20 10.77 -4.26
C GLN A 138 7.10 11.38 -5.14
N ALA A 139 5.96 11.77 -4.57
CA ALA A 139 4.87 12.41 -5.29
C ALA A 139 5.32 13.70 -5.99
N LYS A 140 6.08 14.58 -5.30
CA LYS A 140 6.66 15.79 -5.90
C LYS A 140 7.56 15.49 -7.09
N ARG A 141 8.44 14.48 -6.97
CA ARG A 141 9.32 14.07 -8.07
C ARG A 141 8.55 13.54 -9.26
N ILE A 142 7.57 12.67 -9.04
CA ILE A 142 6.73 12.12 -10.12
C ILE A 142 5.97 13.23 -10.82
N HIS A 143 5.31 14.10 -10.05
CA HIS A 143 4.57 15.24 -10.58
C HIS A 143 5.46 16.14 -11.46
N SER A 144 6.69 16.44 -11.02
CA SER A 144 7.64 17.27 -11.78
C SER A 144 8.09 16.69 -13.12
N LEU A 145 7.93 15.37 -13.33
CA LEU A 145 8.32 14.70 -14.56
C LEU A 145 7.22 14.73 -15.63
N ILE A 146 5.96 14.92 -15.24
CA ILE A 146 4.83 14.80 -16.14
C ILE A 146 4.70 16.07 -17.00
N PRO A 147 4.79 15.98 -18.35
CA PRO A 147 4.70 17.14 -19.21
C PRO A 147 3.23 17.51 -19.48
N TYR A 148 2.54 18.06 -18.49
CA TYR A 148 1.10 18.36 -18.55
C TYR A 148 0.67 19.19 -19.77
N THR A 149 1.48 20.17 -20.18
CA THR A 149 1.20 20.99 -21.38
C THR A 149 1.23 20.16 -22.66
N VAL A 150 2.19 19.24 -22.79
CA VAL A 150 2.28 18.34 -23.95
C VAL A 150 1.10 17.39 -23.95
N LEU A 151 0.77 16.82 -22.78
CA LEU A 151 -0.37 15.92 -22.61
C LEU A 151 -1.69 16.60 -22.98
N LYS A 152 -1.91 17.85 -22.52
CA LYS A 152 -3.07 18.67 -22.91
C LYS A 152 -3.17 18.84 -24.42
N ASN A 153 -2.07 19.18 -25.08
CA ASN A 153 -2.06 19.42 -26.52
C ASN A 153 -2.35 18.15 -27.32
N VAL A 154 -1.87 16.99 -26.86
CA VAL A 154 -2.19 15.70 -27.47
C VAL A 154 -3.66 15.36 -27.29
N ILE A 155 -4.22 15.52 -26.09
CA ILE A 155 -5.64 15.18 -25.83
C ILE A 155 -6.60 16.14 -26.55
N ARG A 156 -6.18 17.38 -26.84
CA ARG A 156 -6.96 18.33 -27.64
C ARG A 156 -7.18 17.83 -29.09
N ILE A 157 -6.40 16.87 -29.58
CA ILE A 157 -6.55 16.34 -30.93
C ILE A 157 -7.91 15.63 -31.06
N ALA A 158 -8.68 15.99 -32.08
CA ALA A 158 -10.04 15.47 -32.27
C ALA A 158 -10.11 13.98 -32.64
N ASN A 159 -9.00 13.37 -33.10
CA ASN A 159 -8.93 11.97 -33.49
C ASN A 159 -8.62 11.07 -32.27
N PRO A 160 -9.56 10.19 -31.86
CA PRO A 160 -9.39 9.32 -30.70
C PRO A 160 -8.15 8.39 -30.78
N ALA A 161 -7.88 7.81 -31.95
CA ALA A 161 -6.70 6.95 -32.15
C ALA A 161 -5.38 7.74 -32.08
N ALA A 162 -5.38 8.99 -32.55
CA ALA A 162 -4.22 9.86 -32.44
C ALA A 162 -3.95 10.30 -30.99
N VAL A 163 -5.00 10.53 -30.20
CA VAL A 163 -4.88 10.81 -28.76
C VAL A 163 -4.26 9.60 -28.05
N MET A 164 -4.76 8.39 -28.31
CA MET A 164 -4.20 7.14 -27.76
C MET A 164 -2.70 7.02 -28.05
N SER A 165 -2.33 7.07 -29.34
CA SER A 165 -0.93 6.96 -29.75
C SER A 165 -0.10 8.07 -29.12
N GLY A 166 -0.57 9.32 -29.13
CA GLY A 166 0.19 10.43 -28.59
C GLY A 166 0.40 10.34 -27.07
N VAL A 167 -0.61 9.92 -26.29
CA VAL A 167 -0.47 9.71 -24.85
C VAL A 167 0.52 8.58 -24.59
N LEU A 168 0.37 7.45 -25.30
CA LEU A 168 1.30 6.33 -25.22
C LEU A 168 2.72 6.74 -25.57
N ASP A 169 2.91 7.54 -26.62
CA ASP A 169 4.23 7.99 -27.05
C ASP A 169 4.85 8.95 -26.03
N ILE A 170 4.07 9.81 -25.36
CA ILE A 170 4.60 10.64 -24.25
C ILE A 170 5.20 9.76 -23.14
N PHE A 171 4.52 8.68 -22.77
CA PHE A 171 4.94 7.84 -21.65
C PHE A 171 5.98 6.79 -22.02
N LEU A 172 5.91 6.26 -23.25
CA LEU A 172 6.65 5.07 -23.68
C LEU A 172 7.74 5.36 -24.72
N ALA A 173 7.76 6.53 -25.37
CA ALA A 173 8.78 6.82 -26.38
C ALA A 173 10.19 6.82 -25.77
N GLN A 174 11.13 6.30 -26.55
CA GLN A 174 12.55 6.18 -26.20
C GLN A 174 13.41 6.94 -27.22
N PRO A 175 13.39 8.28 -27.20
CA PRO A 175 14.11 9.09 -28.20
C PRO A 175 15.61 8.79 -28.11
N PHE A 176 16.22 8.42 -29.25
CA PHE A 176 17.65 8.09 -29.35
C PHE A 176 18.11 6.97 -28.39
N GLY A 177 17.21 6.04 -28.05
CA GLY A 177 17.50 4.96 -27.10
C GLY A 177 17.52 5.40 -25.63
N ALA A 178 17.07 6.62 -25.32
CA ALA A 178 16.90 7.07 -23.95
C ALA A 178 15.74 6.32 -23.25
N ARG A 179 15.79 6.26 -21.91
CA ARG A 179 14.70 5.72 -21.10
C ARG A 179 13.42 6.53 -21.30
N SER A 180 12.29 5.85 -21.43
CA SER A 180 10.97 6.48 -21.53
C SER A 180 10.58 7.17 -20.23
N LEU A 181 9.55 8.03 -20.27
CA LEU A 181 9.04 8.69 -19.06
C LEU A 181 8.55 7.68 -18.03
N MET A 182 7.83 6.64 -18.45
CA MET A 182 7.41 5.52 -17.60
C MET A 182 8.62 4.86 -16.93
N GLN A 183 9.64 4.49 -17.72
CA GLN A 183 10.86 3.89 -17.18
C GLN A 183 11.56 4.80 -16.19
N ARG A 184 11.63 6.11 -16.44
CA ARG A 184 12.22 7.09 -15.53
C ARG A 184 11.46 7.17 -14.20
N ILE A 185 10.12 7.22 -14.24
CA ILE A 185 9.27 7.27 -13.04
C ILE A 185 9.48 6.02 -12.18
N PHE A 186 9.38 4.82 -12.76
CA PHE A 186 9.59 3.57 -12.03
C PHE A 186 11.04 3.40 -11.56
N SER A 187 12.01 3.81 -12.38
CA SER A 187 13.42 3.78 -11.99
C SER A 187 13.65 4.60 -10.73
N LEU A 188 13.05 5.79 -10.62
CA LEU A 188 13.23 6.64 -9.44
C LEU A 188 12.68 5.99 -8.17
N THR A 189 11.44 5.48 -8.21
CA THR A 189 10.80 4.88 -7.03
C THR A 189 11.45 3.56 -6.61
N LEU A 190 11.86 2.73 -7.58
CA LEU A 190 12.52 1.45 -7.29
C LEU A 190 13.96 1.66 -6.79
N ASN A 191 14.73 2.57 -7.38
CA ASN A 191 16.11 2.83 -6.96
C ASN A 191 16.20 3.39 -5.53
N ASP A 192 15.28 4.25 -5.11
CA ASP A 192 15.25 4.75 -3.73
C ASP A 192 15.06 3.59 -2.74
N GLY A 193 14.17 2.64 -3.05
CA GLY A 193 13.99 1.42 -2.28
C GLY A 193 15.21 0.51 -2.26
N ILE A 194 15.86 0.29 -3.42
CA ILE A 194 17.07 -0.53 -3.55
C ILE A 194 18.22 0.05 -2.71
N LYS A 195 18.43 1.37 -2.75
CA LYS A 195 19.46 2.06 -1.96
C LYS A 195 19.18 1.98 -0.46
N SER A 196 17.91 2.08 -0.06
CA SER A 196 17.50 1.94 1.34
C SER A 196 17.80 0.54 1.88
N PHE A 197 17.48 -0.50 1.09
CA PHE A 197 17.83 -1.88 1.44
C PHE A 197 19.35 -2.11 1.46
N GLN A 198 20.11 -1.57 0.49
CA GLN A 198 21.56 -1.72 0.47
C GLN A 198 22.21 -1.21 1.76
N LYS A 199 21.81 -0.02 2.25
CA LYS A 199 22.33 0.52 3.52
C LYS A 199 22.06 -0.41 4.71
N SER A 200 20.89 -1.05 4.71
CA SER A 200 20.49 -1.96 5.78
C SER A 200 21.25 -3.30 5.69
N ILE A 201 21.45 -3.79 4.47
CA ILE A 201 22.29 -4.97 4.16
C ILE A 201 23.73 -4.70 4.62
N ASP A 202 24.34 -3.58 4.22
CA ASP A 202 25.72 -3.21 4.60
C ASP A 202 25.88 -3.16 6.13
N THR A 203 24.88 -2.60 6.82
CA THR A 203 24.86 -2.54 8.28
C THR A 203 24.84 -3.94 8.91
N LEU A 204 24.03 -4.86 8.38
CA LEU A 204 23.95 -6.23 8.90
C LEU A 204 25.18 -7.06 8.54
N THR A 205 25.71 -6.92 7.33
CA THR A 205 26.95 -7.57 6.88
C THR A 205 28.09 -7.23 7.84
N ASN A 206 28.22 -5.95 8.21
CA ASN A 206 29.23 -5.51 9.18
C ASN A 206 28.99 -6.09 10.60
N LYS A 207 27.72 -6.27 11.01
CA LYS A 207 27.38 -6.86 12.31
C LYS A 207 27.60 -8.37 12.37
N ILE A 208 27.38 -9.08 11.25
CA ILE A 208 27.63 -10.52 11.14
C ILE A 208 29.14 -10.80 11.13
N ALA A 209 29.90 -9.93 10.45
CA ALA A 209 31.36 -9.97 10.35
C ALA A 209 31.90 -11.34 9.88
N ASP A 210 31.14 -12.03 9.03
CA ASP A 210 31.52 -13.31 8.42
C ASP A 210 31.13 -13.27 6.93
N PRO A 211 32.11 -13.10 6.02
CA PRO A 211 31.84 -12.94 4.60
C PRO A 211 31.23 -14.20 3.97
N ILE A 212 31.53 -15.39 4.49
CA ILE A 212 31.00 -16.65 3.96
C ILE A 212 29.49 -16.72 4.21
N PHE A 213 29.04 -16.40 5.42
CA PHE A 213 27.60 -16.36 5.72
C PHE A 213 26.87 -15.32 4.87
N THR A 214 27.43 -14.12 4.74
CA THR A 214 26.77 -13.04 4.00
C THR A 214 26.73 -13.33 2.49
N ASP A 215 27.82 -13.86 1.93
CA ASP A 215 27.91 -14.17 0.51
C ASP A 215 27.03 -15.36 0.13
N LYS A 216 26.97 -16.40 0.98
CA LYS A 216 26.14 -17.57 0.72
C LYS A 216 24.64 -17.23 0.71
N LEU A 217 24.19 -16.38 1.64
CA LEU A 217 22.82 -15.85 1.62
C LEU A 217 22.54 -15.01 0.38
N LYS A 218 23.49 -14.15 -0.03
CA LYS A 218 23.34 -13.33 -1.23
C LYS A 218 23.27 -14.19 -2.50
N ARG A 219 24.15 -15.19 -2.62
CA ARG A 219 24.15 -16.14 -3.74
C ARG A 219 22.88 -16.97 -3.77
N TYR A 220 22.39 -17.44 -2.62
CA TYR A 220 21.07 -18.08 -2.55
C TYR A 220 19.98 -17.14 -3.08
N THR A 221 19.96 -15.87 -2.67
CA THR A 221 18.93 -14.94 -3.14
C THR A 221 19.01 -14.69 -4.64
N ASP A 222 20.21 -14.64 -5.21
CA ASP A 222 20.46 -14.39 -6.64
C ASP A 222 20.42 -15.66 -7.52
N ALA A 223 20.32 -16.85 -6.92
CA ALA A 223 20.30 -18.12 -7.65
C ALA A 223 19.01 -18.34 -8.46
N GLU A 224 19.06 -19.30 -9.39
CA GLU A 224 17.90 -19.78 -10.13
C GLU A 224 16.83 -20.39 -9.21
N GLU A 225 15.57 -20.35 -9.64
CA GLU A 225 14.45 -20.81 -8.82
C GLU A 225 14.50 -22.32 -8.55
N ASP A 226 15.02 -23.12 -9.49
CA ASP A 226 15.20 -24.56 -9.32
C ASP A 226 16.16 -24.88 -8.15
N LEU A 227 17.27 -24.13 -8.03
CA LEU A 227 18.22 -24.28 -6.93
C LEU A 227 17.57 -23.90 -5.60
N LYS A 228 16.83 -22.78 -5.58
CA LYS A 228 16.11 -22.33 -4.38
C LYS A 228 15.04 -23.34 -3.95
N ALA A 229 14.34 -23.93 -4.91
CA ALA A 229 13.30 -24.92 -4.67
C ALA A 229 13.89 -26.21 -4.06
N ALA A 230 15.03 -26.68 -4.57
CA ALA A 230 15.74 -27.84 -4.02
C ALA A 230 16.11 -27.64 -2.54
N ILE A 231 16.71 -26.48 -2.20
CA ILE A 231 17.11 -26.18 -0.81
C ILE A 231 15.90 -25.98 0.11
N ARG A 232 14.80 -25.40 -0.39
CA ARG A 232 13.55 -25.28 0.38
C ARG A 232 12.94 -26.64 0.66
N LEU A 233 12.93 -27.53 -0.33
CA LEU A 233 12.44 -28.90 -0.17
C LEU A 233 13.26 -29.65 0.87
N GLU A 234 14.60 -29.57 0.81
CA GLU A 234 15.49 -30.14 1.83
C GLU A 234 15.18 -29.60 3.23
N ALA A 235 14.99 -28.28 3.36
CA ALA A 235 14.64 -27.67 4.64
C ALA A 235 13.31 -28.19 5.22
N GLU A 236 12.31 -28.40 4.36
CA GLU A 236 11.00 -28.94 4.74
C GLU A 236 11.09 -30.44 5.11
N GLU A 237 11.81 -31.24 4.33
CA GLU A 237 12.00 -32.68 4.56
C GLU A 237 12.78 -32.95 5.85
N GLU A 238 13.85 -32.20 6.10
CA GLU A 238 14.66 -32.31 7.33
C GLU A 238 14.07 -31.57 8.54
N GLN A 239 12.99 -30.79 8.34
CA GLN A 239 12.40 -29.91 9.36
C GLN A 239 13.41 -28.97 10.03
N ILE A 240 14.27 -28.35 9.22
CA ILE A 240 15.25 -27.37 9.67
C ILE A 240 14.91 -25.98 9.17
N ASP A 241 15.48 -24.95 9.80
CA ASP A 241 15.33 -23.59 9.32
C ASP A 241 16.00 -23.44 7.94
N LEU A 242 15.35 -22.70 7.03
CA LEU A 242 15.85 -22.46 5.68
C LEU A 242 17.28 -21.90 5.67
N ILE A 243 17.67 -21.07 6.64
CA ILE A 243 19.05 -20.55 6.70
C ILE A 243 20.03 -21.67 6.98
N VAL A 244 19.67 -22.62 7.84
CA VAL A 244 20.52 -23.79 8.13
C VAL A 244 20.70 -24.63 6.87
N ALA A 245 19.60 -24.89 6.12
CA ALA A 245 19.66 -25.58 4.84
C ALA A 245 20.53 -24.82 3.81
N ILE A 246 20.30 -23.51 3.64
CA ILE A 246 21.11 -22.67 2.74
C ILE A 246 22.59 -22.75 3.08
N MET A 247 22.95 -22.65 4.36
CA MET A 247 24.35 -22.65 4.78
C MET A 247 25.02 -24.01 4.63
N ARG A 248 24.29 -25.11 4.87
CA ARG A 248 24.81 -26.48 4.73
C ARG A 248 24.90 -26.93 3.27
N SER A 249 24.09 -26.36 2.38
CA SER A 249 24.03 -26.76 0.98
C SER A 249 25.40 -26.61 0.29
N ASP A 250 25.84 -27.68 -0.37
CA ASP A 250 26.99 -27.75 -1.26
C ASP A 250 26.70 -27.16 -2.65
N LEU A 251 25.43 -26.93 -2.97
CA LEU A 251 25.00 -26.27 -4.21
C LEU A 251 25.39 -24.78 -4.27
N ILE A 252 25.81 -24.19 -3.15
CA ILE A 252 26.18 -22.78 -3.06
C ILE A 252 27.58 -22.64 -2.43
N GLU A 253 28.54 -22.26 -3.27
CA GLU A 253 29.89 -21.92 -2.84
C GLU A 253 29.94 -20.54 -2.14
N PRO A 254 30.84 -20.31 -1.17
CA PRO A 254 31.82 -21.27 -0.63
C PRO A 254 31.23 -22.20 0.44
N GLU A 255 31.82 -23.38 0.59
CA GLU A 255 31.56 -24.27 1.73
C GLU A 255 31.93 -23.61 3.07
N LEU A 256 31.21 -23.98 4.13
CA LEU A 256 31.51 -23.54 5.49
C LEU A 256 32.66 -24.36 6.05
N THR A 257 33.53 -23.72 6.84
CA THR A 257 34.50 -24.44 7.66
C THR A 257 33.81 -25.13 8.85
N GLY A 258 34.47 -26.12 9.45
CA GLY A 258 33.93 -26.79 10.64
C GLY A 258 33.63 -25.84 11.81
N GLU A 259 34.44 -24.79 11.98
CA GLU A 259 34.20 -23.73 12.97
C GLU A 259 32.93 -22.94 12.67
N GLN A 260 32.70 -22.61 11.39
CA GLN A 260 31.49 -21.90 10.95
C GLN A 260 30.24 -22.74 11.09
N ILE A 261 30.31 -24.06 10.82
CA ILE A 261 29.20 -24.98 11.04
C ILE A 261 28.83 -25.02 12.53
N GLN A 262 29.82 -25.15 13.42
CA GLN A 262 29.57 -25.15 14.85
C GLN A 262 28.97 -23.81 15.32
N ARG A 263 29.51 -22.68 14.84
CA ARG A 263 29.00 -21.34 15.14
C ARG A 263 27.56 -21.15 14.69
N LEU A 264 27.22 -21.61 13.49
CA LEU A 264 25.86 -21.54 12.94
C LEU A 264 24.88 -22.38 13.77
N PHE A 265 25.23 -23.62 14.10
CA PHE A 265 24.36 -24.51 14.87
C PHE A 265 24.13 -23.97 16.28
N ASN A 266 25.18 -23.48 16.94
CA ASN A 266 25.07 -22.82 18.25
C ASN A 266 24.14 -21.59 18.16
N ALA A 267 24.27 -20.78 17.10
CA ALA A 267 23.41 -19.63 16.87
C ALA A 267 21.94 -20.00 16.64
N TYR A 268 21.69 -21.07 15.88
CA TYR A 268 20.35 -21.59 15.62
C TYR A 268 19.67 -22.09 16.90
N VAL A 269 20.37 -22.95 17.67
CA VAL A 269 19.88 -23.46 18.96
C VAL A 269 19.63 -22.31 19.93
N ALA A 270 20.55 -21.35 20.00
CA ALA A 270 20.41 -20.19 20.86
C ALA A 270 19.22 -19.32 20.46
N PHE A 271 18.97 -19.11 19.17
CA PHE A 271 17.80 -18.36 18.69
C PHE A 271 16.47 -19.01 19.10
N ASN A 272 16.36 -20.32 18.99
CA ASN A 272 15.15 -21.05 19.39
C ASN A 272 14.95 -21.04 20.91
N ASN A 273 16.05 -21.04 21.69
CA ASN A 273 16.01 -21.04 23.16
C ASN A 273 15.92 -19.64 23.78
N ALA A 274 16.18 -18.57 23.01
CA ALA A 274 16.24 -17.18 23.50
C ALA A 274 14.88 -16.63 23.96
N VAL A 275 13.76 -17.28 23.61
CA VAL A 275 12.43 -16.92 24.10
C VAL A 275 12.28 -17.23 25.60
N GLU A 276 12.97 -18.26 26.08
CA GLU A 276 12.83 -18.81 27.42
C GLU A 276 14.04 -18.54 28.32
N ASN A 277 15.23 -18.32 27.75
CA ASN A 277 16.50 -18.20 28.48
C ASN A 277 17.25 -16.90 28.14
N VAL A 278 17.81 -16.24 29.15
CA VAL A 278 18.50 -14.93 29.03
C VAL A 278 20.00 -15.03 29.34
N ASP A 279 20.62 -16.14 28.97
CA ASP A 279 22.08 -16.27 29.06
C ASP A 279 22.76 -15.36 28.01
N GLU A 280 23.84 -14.68 28.38
CA GLU A 280 24.60 -13.78 27.49
C GLU A 280 25.29 -14.54 26.35
N GLU A 281 25.73 -15.80 26.57
CA GLU A 281 26.28 -16.62 25.48
C GLU A 281 25.19 -17.02 24.47
N LEU A 282 23.99 -17.36 24.96
CA LEU A 282 22.82 -17.61 24.11
C LEU A 282 22.38 -16.34 23.36
N LYS A 283 22.51 -15.17 23.97
CA LYS A 283 22.14 -13.89 23.36
C LYS A 283 22.99 -13.57 22.13
N GLN A 284 24.30 -13.80 22.17
CA GLN A 284 25.17 -13.55 21.01
C GLN A 284 24.84 -14.50 19.85
N GLY A 285 24.63 -15.79 20.13
CA GLY A 285 24.19 -16.77 19.13
C GLY A 285 22.83 -16.41 18.53
N ALA A 286 21.84 -16.09 19.35
CA ALA A 286 20.53 -15.67 18.90
C ALA A 286 20.56 -14.40 18.05
N GLN A 287 21.39 -13.42 18.41
CA GLN A 287 21.59 -12.20 17.63
C GLN A 287 22.17 -12.51 16.25
N LEU A 288 23.19 -13.36 16.17
CA LEU A 288 23.77 -13.78 14.89
C LEU A 288 22.71 -14.40 13.98
N PHE A 289 21.95 -15.37 14.47
CA PHE A 289 20.92 -16.01 13.66
C PHE A 289 19.78 -15.06 13.26
N SER A 290 19.41 -14.13 14.16
CA SER A 290 18.48 -13.04 13.85
C SER A 290 19.00 -12.13 12.74
N TYR A 291 20.29 -11.80 12.73
CA TYR A 291 20.91 -11.03 11.65
C TYR A 291 20.92 -11.79 10.32
N LEU A 292 21.19 -13.10 10.34
CA LEU A 292 21.09 -13.93 9.12
C LEU A 292 19.67 -13.94 8.55
N LYS A 293 18.64 -14.07 9.41
CA LYS A 293 17.22 -13.96 8.99
C LYS A 293 16.88 -12.61 8.39
N GLN A 294 17.32 -11.54 9.04
CA GLN A 294 17.08 -10.19 8.54
C GLN A 294 17.81 -9.94 7.22
N LEU A 295 19.04 -10.45 7.08
CA LEU A 295 19.84 -10.32 5.87
C LEU A 295 19.18 -11.05 4.71
N LEU A 296 18.77 -12.31 4.88
CA LEU A 296 18.04 -13.07 3.85
C LEU A 296 16.80 -12.30 3.36
N LYS A 297 16.00 -11.79 4.30
CA LYS A 297 14.79 -11.00 3.96
C LYS A 297 15.11 -9.73 3.18
N LEU A 298 16.17 -9.01 3.57
CA LEU A 298 16.57 -7.77 2.89
C LEU A 298 17.16 -8.04 1.52
N CYS A 299 18.02 -9.04 1.38
CA CYS A 299 18.58 -9.47 0.10
C CYS A 299 17.46 -9.89 -0.87
N THR A 300 16.50 -10.70 -0.43
CA THR A 300 15.35 -11.09 -1.26
C THR A 300 14.55 -9.86 -1.71
N ARG A 301 14.18 -8.96 -0.79
CA ARG A 301 13.43 -7.74 -1.12
C ARG A 301 14.18 -6.81 -2.07
N GLN A 302 15.49 -6.70 -1.91
CA GLN A 302 16.33 -5.91 -2.79
C GLN A 302 16.38 -6.53 -4.19
N ARG A 303 16.61 -7.85 -4.27
CA ARG A 303 16.61 -8.61 -5.52
C ARG A 303 15.27 -8.47 -6.25
N ASP A 304 14.15 -8.64 -5.56
CA ASP A 304 12.82 -8.51 -6.15
C ASP A 304 12.61 -7.11 -6.76
N LYS A 305 13.02 -6.04 -6.05
CA LYS A 305 12.99 -4.68 -6.61
C LYS A 305 13.93 -4.49 -7.80
N ALA A 306 15.11 -5.10 -7.76
CA ALA A 306 16.06 -5.04 -8.87
C ALA A 306 15.52 -5.79 -10.12
N MET A 307 14.88 -6.95 -9.92
CA MET A 307 14.20 -7.68 -10.99
C MET A 307 13.03 -6.88 -11.56
N MET A 308 12.21 -6.24 -10.72
CA MET A 308 11.15 -5.34 -11.19
C MET A 308 11.72 -4.21 -12.06
N LEU A 309 12.87 -3.66 -11.67
CA LEU A 309 13.54 -2.62 -12.46
C LEU A 309 14.00 -3.17 -13.82
N GLN A 310 14.62 -4.36 -13.84
CA GLN A 310 15.04 -5.03 -15.08
C GLN A 310 13.85 -5.30 -16.00
N LEU A 311 12.75 -5.84 -15.46
CA LEU A 311 11.52 -6.10 -16.23
C LEU A 311 10.99 -4.81 -16.88
N ILE A 312 10.99 -3.69 -16.18
CA ILE A 312 10.52 -2.40 -16.72
C ILE A 312 11.48 -1.84 -17.79
N GLU A 313 12.75 -2.21 -17.72
CA GLU A 313 13.75 -1.85 -18.73
C GLU A 313 13.64 -2.70 -20.01
N GLU A 314 12.97 -3.86 -19.96
CA GLU A 314 12.76 -4.72 -21.12
C GLU A 314 11.81 -4.11 -22.16
N PRO A 315 12.17 -4.14 -23.46
CA PRO A 315 11.30 -3.64 -24.54
C PRO A 315 9.95 -4.35 -24.61
N VAL A 316 9.90 -5.65 -24.32
CA VAL A 316 8.68 -6.46 -24.35
C VAL A 316 7.67 -5.94 -23.32
N THR A 317 8.13 -5.56 -22.13
CA THR A 317 7.29 -5.00 -21.09
C THR A 317 6.62 -3.69 -21.53
N LEU A 318 7.34 -2.81 -22.22
CA LEU A 318 6.75 -1.59 -22.78
C LEU A 318 5.68 -1.89 -23.83
N GLN A 319 5.87 -2.92 -24.65
CA GLN A 319 4.87 -3.37 -25.61
C GLN A 319 3.63 -3.92 -24.91
N LEU A 320 3.81 -4.74 -23.87
CA LEU A 320 2.71 -5.25 -23.05
C LEU A 320 1.93 -4.10 -22.39
N PHE A 321 2.61 -3.07 -21.86
CA PHE A 321 1.96 -1.88 -21.33
C PHE A 321 1.15 -1.14 -22.41
N ARG A 322 1.70 -1.01 -23.63
CA ARG A 322 0.99 -0.41 -24.76
C ARG A 322 -0.29 -1.19 -25.10
N ASP A 323 -0.20 -2.51 -25.17
CA ASP A 323 -1.35 -3.37 -25.49
C ASP A 323 -2.41 -3.32 -24.39
N LEU A 324 -1.98 -3.42 -23.12
CA LEU A 324 -2.85 -3.33 -21.95
C LEU A 324 -3.56 -1.97 -21.88
N PHE A 325 -2.81 -0.87 -22.03
CA PHE A 325 -3.37 0.47 -22.03
C PHE A 325 -4.36 0.65 -23.19
N THR A 326 -4.07 0.10 -24.36
CA THR A 326 -4.98 0.17 -25.52
C THR A 326 -6.33 -0.47 -25.21
N ILE A 327 -6.33 -1.66 -24.59
CA ILE A 327 -7.56 -2.39 -24.21
C ILE A 327 -8.43 -1.56 -23.26
N PHE A 328 -7.84 -0.95 -22.23
CA PHE A 328 -8.58 -0.18 -21.23
C PHE A 328 -8.99 1.21 -21.69
N TYR A 329 -8.19 1.83 -22.55
CA TYR A 329 -8.34 3.24 -22.89
C TYR A 329 -9.17 3.45 -24.18
N GLU A 330 -9.33 2.43 -25.03
CA GLU A 330 -10.19 2.51 -26.22
C GLU A 330 -11.64 2.90 -25.89
N PRO A 331 -12.32 2.34 -24.86
CA PRO A 331 -13.66 2.78 -24.48
C PRO A 331 -13.70 4.22 -23.95
N LEU A 332 -12.70 4.64 -23.16
CA LEU A 332 -12.62 5.97 -22.55
C LEU A 332 -12.39 7.08 -23.58
N VAL A 333 -11.58 6.79 -24.60
CA VAL A 333 -11.23 7.73 -25.66
C VAL A 333 -12.43 8.09 -26.55
N ARG A 334 -13.43 7.22 -26.63
CA ARG A 334 -14.70 7.53 -27.31
C ARG A 334 -15.55 8.54 -26.54
N VAL A 335 -15.39 8.62 -25.21
CA VAL A 335 -16.07 9.57 -24.32
C VAL A 335 -15.33 10.92 -24.27
N TYR A 336 -14.00 10.89 -24.36
CA TYR A 336 -13.16 12.10 -24.36
C TYR A 336 -13.28 12.98 -25.61
N LYS A 337 -13.79 12.45 -26.72
CA LYS A 337 -14.02 13.24 -27.94
C LYS A 337 -15.11 14.31 -27.74
N SER A 338 -16.08 14.01 -26.89
CA SER A 338 -17.30 14.78 -26.72
C SER A 338 -17.27 15.63 -25.44
N ALA A 339 -16.47 15.24 -24.45
CA ALA A 339 -16.20 16.00 -23.23
C ALA A 339 -14.96 16.92 -23.38
N ASN A 340 -14.92 18.06 -22.69
CA ASN A 340 -13.83 19.07 -22.76
C ASN A 340 -12.62 18.65 -21.89
N VAL A 341 -12.27 17.36 -21.93
CA VAL A 341 -11.39 16.67 -20.96
C VAL A 341 -9.94 17.12 -21.04
N TYR A 342 -9.51 17.72 -22.15
CA TYR A 342 -8.14 18.25 -22.24
C TYR A 342 -7.88 19.37 -21.21
N ASN A 343 -8.89 20.13 -20.81
CA ASN A 343 -8.74 21.14 -19.75
C ASN A 343 -8.59 20.49 -18.38
N SER A 344 -9.22 19.34 -18.13
CA SER A 344 -9.11 18.59 -16.88
C SER A 344 -7.68 18.15 -16.55
N VAL A 345 -6.82 17.96 -17.56
CA VAL A 345 -5.38 17.72 -17.34
C VAL A 345 -4.69 18.93 -16.70
N THR A 346 -5.09 20.15 -17.10
CA THR A 346 -4.58 21.38 -16.49
C THR A 346 -5.15 21.54 -15.09
N ASP A 347 -6.46 21.32 -14.92
CA ASP A 347 -7.11 21.43 -13.61
C ASP A 347 -6.48 20.47 -12.60
N PHE A 348 -6.16 19.23 -13.02
CA PHE A 348 -5.44 18.27 -12.20
C PHE A 348 -4.03 18.73 -11.85
N ALA A 349 -3.28 19.27 -12.82
CA ALA A 349 -1.94 19.80 -12.54
C ALA A 349 -1.98 20.91 -11.49
N VAL A 350 -2.91 21.87 -11.64
CA VAL A 350 -3.10 22.98 -10.70
C VAL A 350 -3.53 22.48 -9.32
N PHE A 351 -4.40 21.46 -9.25
CA PHE A 351 -4.76 20.83 -7.98
C PHE A 351 -3.54 20.21 -7.27
N ILE A 352 -2.68 19.49 -7.99
CA ILE A 352 -1.48 18.88 -7.40
C ILE A 352 -0.47 19.97 -6.97
N ASP A 353 -0.29 21.04 -7.74
CA ASP A 353 0.55 22.18 -7.37
C ASP A 353 0.05 22.86 -6.08
N ASP A 354 -1.25 23.12 -5.97
CA ASP A 354 -1.87 23.69 -4.76
C ASP A 354 -1.77 22.72 -3.57
N MET A 355 -2.00 21.43 -3.79
CA MET A 355 -1.82 20.40 -2.77
C MET A 355 -0.39 20.37 -2.23
N ILE A 356 0.62 20.45 -3.11
CA ILE A 356 2.03 20.50 -2.72
C ILE A 356 2.29 21.72 -1.85
N GLN A 357 1.78 22.90 -2.24
CA GLN A 357 1.94 24.13 -1.46
C GLN A 357 1.27 24.06 -0.09
N VAL A 358 0.05 23.53 0.00
CA VAL A 358 -0.67 23.34 1.26
C VAL A 358 0.10 22.40 2.18
N VAL A 359 0.57 21.25 1.66
CA VAL A 359 1.34 20.28 2.44
C VAL A 359 2.66 20.88 2.90
N ASP A 360 3.44 21.52 2.02
CA ASP A 360 4.72 22.15 2.41
C ASP A 360 4.49 23.24 3.48
N LYS A 361 3.47 24.09 3.33
CA LYS A 361 3.11 25.11 4.32
C LYS A 361 2.75 24.50 5.68
N CYS A 362 1.93 23.45 5.70
CA CYS A 362 1.56 22.77 6.94
C CYS A 362 2.72 22.00 7.58
N ARG A 363 3.79 21.67 6.83
CA ARG A 363 5.02 21.06 7.35
C ARG A 363 6.01 22.08 7.89
N GLU A 364 6.08 23.26 7.26
CA GLU A 364 6.98 24.36 7.65
C GLU A 364 6.43 25.16 8.84
N GLN A 365 5.11 25.29 8.94
CA GLN A 365 4.48 25.73 10.16
C GLN A 365 4.71 24.63 11.20
N ASP A 366 5.74 24.81 12.05
CA ASP A 366 6.01 23.97 13.22
C ASP A 366 4.69 23.62 13.92
N ALA A 367 4.67 22.48 14.63
CA ALA A 367 3.55 21.87 15.36
C ALA A 367 2.71 22.83 16.25
N SER A 368 2.88 24.15 16.25
CA SER A 368 2.00 25.16 16.83
C SER A 368 0.83 25.64 15.97
N ALA A 369 0.64 25.13 14.75
CA ALA A 369 -0.58 25.43 13.99
C ALA A 369 -1.80 24.82 14.70
N ASP A 370 -2.85 25.62 14.92
CA ASP A 370 -4.14 25.16 15.45
C ASP A 370 -4.66 24.00 14.58
N PRO A 371 -4.95 22.81 15.13
CA PRO A 371 -5.45 21.66 14.37
C PRO A 371 -6.67 22.00 13.51
N ASN A 372 -7.54 22.91 13.96
CA ASN A 372 -8.67 23.38 13.15
C ASN A 372 -8.20 24.08 11.87
N GLN A 373 -7.13 24.88 11.94
CA GLN A 373 -6.57 25.58 10.78
C GLN A 373 -5.95 24.59 9.80
N THR A 374 -5.25 23.57 10.29
CA THR A 374 -4.69 22.50 9.44
C THR A 374 -5.81 21.72 8.76
N VAL A 375 -6.82 21.25 9.50
CA VAL A 375 -8.02 20.59 8.94
C VAL A 375 -8.67 21.46 7.87
N GLN A 376 -8.89 22.73 8.19
CA GLN A 376 -9.54 23.67 7.28
C GLN A 376 -8.70 23.88 6.01
N ALA A 377 -7.37 23.95 6.10
CA ALA A 377 -6.51 24.14 4.94
C ALA A 377 -6.65 23.00 3.90
N PHE A 378 -6.77 21.75 4.35
CA PHE A 378 -7.01 20.61 3.46
C PHE A 378 -8.45 20.56 2.91
N ILE A 379 -9.45 20.92 3.72
CA ILE A 379 -10.83 21.02 3.25
C ILE A 379 -10.95 22.14 2.21
N ASP A 380 -10.35 23.30 2.47
CA ASP A 380 -10.33 24.45 1.55
C ASP A 380 -9.61 24.09 0.25
N LEU A 381 -8.52 23.31 0.31
CA LEU A 381 -7.87 22.76 -0.88
C LEU A 381 -8.85 21.96 -1.72
N CYS A 382 -9.52 20.97 -1.13
CA CYS A 382 -10.49 20.17 -1.87
C CYS A 382 -11.66 21.03 -2.37
N GLN A 383 -12.15 21.99 -1.57
CA GLN A 383 -13.23 22.90 -1.96
C GLN A 383 -12.86 23.78 -3.16
N ARG A 384 -11.62 24.29 -3.24
CA ARG A 384 -11.15 25.10 -4.39
C ARG A 384 -11.22 24.33 -5.72
N HIS A 385 -11.06 23.01 -5.68
CA HIS A 385 -10.94 22.16 -6.87
C HIS A 385 -12.14 21.23 -7.09
N GLU A 386 -13.09 21.14 -6.16
CA GLU A 386 -14.25 20.24 -6.23
C GLU A 386 -15.12 20.48 -7.47
N HIS A 387 -15.27 21.75 -7.87
CA HIS A 387 -16.06 22.10 -9.04
C HIS A 387 -15.40 21.61 -10.35
N ASN A 388 -14.06 21.70 -10.46
CA ASN A 388 -13.34 21.21 -11.64
C ASN A 388 -13.44 19.68 -11.73
N PHE A 389 -13.32 19.00 -10.59
CA PHE A 389 -13.51 17.56 -10.53
C PHE A 389 -14.94 17.15 -10.90
N TYR A 390 -15.95 17.80 -10.32
CA TYR A 390 -17.36 17.54 -10.64
C TYR A 390 -17.65 17.77 -12.12
N LYS A 391 -17.17 18.90 -12.66
CA LYS A 391 -17.30 19.21 -14.09
C LYS A 391 -16.69 18.12 -14.97
N PHE A 392 -15.50 17.61 -14.62
CA PHE A 392 -14.90 16.48 -15.34
C PHE A 392 -15.82 15.24 -15.30
N VAL A 393 -16.34 14.86 -14.12
CA VAL A 393 -17.23 13.70 -13.99
C VAL A 393 -18.53 13.92 -14.78
N HIS A 394 -19.14 15.10 -14.68
CA HIS A 394 -20.35 15.49 -15.41
C HIS A 394 -20.13 15.44 -16.93
N GLU A 395 -19.06 16.05 -17.43
CA GLU A 395 -18.75 16.06 -18.86
C GLU A 395 -18.49 14.64 -19.38
N VAL A 396 -17.72 13.82 -18.66
CA VAL A 396 -17.48 12.42 -19.04
C VAL A 396 -18.79 11.63 -19.08
N HIS A 397 -19.69 11.84 -18.13
CA HIS A 397 -20.94 11.08 -18.06
C HIS A 397 -22.00 11.54 -19.06
N THR A 398 -22.12 12.85 -19.33
CA THR A 398 -23.06 13.40 -20.32
C THR A 398 -22.73 12.96 -21.74
N HIS A 399 -21.44 12.79 -22.02
CA HIS A 399 -20.90 12.48 -23.34
C HIS A 399 -20.57 11.00 -23.52
N ASP A 400 -20.97 10.15 -22.58
CA ASP A 400 -20.83 8.71 -22.65
C ASP A 400 -21.77 8.08 -23.68
N ASN A 401 -21.26 7.08 -24.41
CA ASN A 401 -22.03 6.27 -25.35
C ASN A 401 -22.66 5.02 -24.68
N GLY A 402 -22.97 5.10 -23.39
CA GLY A 402 -23.56 4.01 -22.60
C GLY A 402 -22.56 3.07 -21.92
N LEU A 403 -21.26 3.38 -21.94
CA LEU A 403 -20.23 2.64 -21.20
C LEU A 403 -20.52 2.67 -19.69
N PHE A 404 -20.76 3.85 -19.13
CA PHE A 404 -21.04 4.01 -17.71
C PHE A 404 -22.37 3.38 -17.35
N THR A 405 -23.39 3.51 -18.20
CA THR A 405 -24.67 2.81 -18.01
C THR A 405 -24.48 1.29 -17.93
N GLN A 406 -23.68 0.70 -18.82
CA GLN A 406 -23.38 -0.74 -18.79
C GLN A 406 -22.57 -1.15 -17.56
N LEU A 407 -21.55 -0.38 -17.20
CA LEU A 407 -20.74 -0.62 -16.01
C LEU A 407 -21.58 -0.56 -14.74
N MET A 408 -22.45 0.45 -14.63
CA MET A 408 -23.35 0.59 -13.48
C MET A 408 -24.37 -0.54 -13.45
N GLY A 409 -24.96 -0.91 -14.60
CA GLY A 409 -25.85 -2.07 -14.67
C GLY A 409 -25.16 -3.38 -14.28
N TRP A 410 -23.87 -3.52 -14.59
CA TRP A 410 -23.07 -4.67 -14.14
C TRP A 410 -22.83 -4.65 -12.62
N ILE A 411 -22.45 -3.52 -12.03
CA ILE A 411 -22.28 -3.36 -10.58
C ILE A 411 -23.61 -3.60 -9.85
N GLU A 412 -24.70 -3.00 -10.34
CA GLU A 412 -26.03 -3.22 -9.79
C GLU A 412 -26.48 -4.67 -9.95
N GLY A 413 -26.11 -5.36 -11.03
CA GLY A 413 -26.32 -6.80 -11.18
C GLY A 413 -25.61 -7.62 -10.10
N ILE A 414 -24.41 -7.21 -9.67
CA ILE A 414 -23.70 -7.82 -8.54
C ILE A 414 -24.46 -7.54 -7.24
N LEU A 415 -24.84 -6.28 -6.99
CA LEU A 415 -25.59 -5.92 -5.77
C LEU A 415 -26.93 -6.66 -5.71
N GLU A 416 -27.64 -6.75 -6.83
CA GLU A 416 -28.91 -7.46 -6.96
C GLU A 416 -28.74 -8.96 -6.70
N PHE A 417 -27.67 -9.56 -7.24
CA PHE A 417 -27.31 -10.94 -6.94
C PHE A 417 -26.99 -11.13 -5.45
N LEU A 418 -26.27 -10.19 -4.82
CA LEU A 418 -25.96 -10.26 -3.38
C LEU A 418 -27.22 -10.11 -2.51
N ARG A 419 -28.21 -9.31 -2.94
CA ARG A 419 -29.49 -9.11 -2.22
C ARG A 419 -30.41 -10.31 -2.31
N HIS A 420 -30.64 -10.79 -3.52
CA HIS A 420 -31.71 -11.76 -3.81
C HIS A 420 -31.20 -13.17 -4.06
N GLY A 421 -29.88 -13.33 -4.21
CA GLY A 421 -29.27 -14.59 -4.60
C GLY A 421 -29.56 -14.97 -6.06
N PRO A 422 -29.23 -16.21 -6.45
CA PRO A 422 -29.52 -16.71 -7.79
C PRO A 422 -31.02 -16.80 -8.07
N LYS A 423 -31.44 -16.48 -9.31
CA LYS A 423 -32.85 -16.49 -9.74
C LYS A 423 -33.56 -17.84 -9.63
N ASN A 424 -32.81 -18.94 -9.48
CA ASN A 424 -33.34 -20.30 -9.34
C ASN A 424 -33.72 -20.64 -7.88
N GLY A 425 -33.78 -19.66 -6.99
CA GLY A 425 -34.15 -19.82 -5.58
C GLY A 425 -32.93 -19.83 -4.65
N THR A 426 -33.19 -19.87 -3.35
CA THR A 426 -32.13 -19.98 -2.33
C THR A 426 -31.34 -21.26 -2.55
N LEU A 427 -30.00 -21.13 -2.61
CA LEU A 427 -29.11 -22.29 -2.66
C LEU A 427 -29.32 -23.10 -1.37
N ASN A 428 -29.89 -24.30 -1.49
CA ASN A 428 -29.97 -25.21 -0.37
C ASN A 428 -28.59 -25.84 -0.17
N VAL A 429 -27.80 -25.24 0.72
CA VAL A 429 -26.44 -25.69 1.03
C VAL A 429 -26.43 -27.13 1.53
N ASN A 430 -27.48 -27.56 2.26
CA ASN A 430 -27.62 -28.95 2.69
C ASN A 430 -27.82 -29.89 1.50
N ALA A 431 -28.68 -29.53 0.54
CA ALA A 431 -28.88 -30.34 -0.66
C ALA A 431 -27.63 -30.38 -1.56
N LEU A 432 -26.87 -29.28 -1.63
CA LEU A 432 -25.60 -29.22 -2.36
C LEU A 432 -24.54 -30.12 -1.70
N PHE A 433 -24.44 -30.07 -0.38
CA PHE A 433 -23.56 -30.91 0.42
C PHE A 433 -23.91 -32.39 0.28
N GLU A 434 -25.19 -32.75 0.46
CA GLU A 434 -25.69 -34.12 0.30
C GLU A 434 -25.50 -34.65 -1.12
N GLY A 435 -25.73 -33.80 -2.12
CA GLY A 435 -25.51 -34.12 -3.54
C GLY A 435 -24.03 -34.36 -3.85
N GLY A 436 -23.13 -33.51 -3.35
CA GLY A 436 -21.68 -33.66 -3.52
C GLY A 436 -21.14 -34.93 -2.86
N VAL A 437 -21.64 -35.27 -1.67
CA VAL A 437 -21.29 -36.51 -0.96
C VAL A 437 -21.81 -37.73 -1.73
N SER A 438 -23.05 -37.68 -2.20
CA SER A 438 -23.69 -38.78 -2.92
C SER A 438 -23.08 -39.02 -4.31
N ALA A 439 -22.58 -37.96 -4.97
CA ALA A 439 -21.85 -38.04 -6.23
C ALA A 439 -20.37 -38.46 -6.05
N GLY A 440 -19.89 -38.62 -4.82
CA GLY A 440 -18.48 -38.95 -4.52
C GLY A 440 -17.49 -37.82 -4.84
N ILE A 441 -17.97 -36.60 -5.03
CA ILE A 441 -17.17 -35.40 -5.35
C ILE A 441 -16.63 -34.76 -4.06
N LEU A 442 -17.33 -34.96 -2.94
CA LEU A 442 -17.03 -34.37 -1.64
C LEU A 442 -16.87 -35.45 -0.57
N ASP A 443 -15.75 -35.43 0.17
CA ASP A 443 -15.60 -36.22 1.38
C ASP A 443 -16.38 -35.57 2.53
N LYS A 444 -17.36 -36.31 3.05
CA LYS A 444 -18.27 -35.83 4.10
C LYS A 444 -17.55 -35.49 5.40
N GLU A 445 -16.64 -36.36 5.85
CA GLU A 445 -16.01 -36.22 7.17
C GLU A 445 -15.03 -35.04 7.15
N LYS A 446 -14.22 -34.95 6.09
CA LYS A 446 -13.28 -33.84 5.92
C LYS A 446 -13.99 -32.49 5.81
N ALA A 447 -15.06 -32.41 5.02
CA ALA A 447 -15.81 -31.16 4.84
C ALA A 447 -16.46 -30.67 6.14
N ILE A 448 -17.05 -31.57 6.94
CA ILE A 448 -17.63 -31.22 8.26
C ILE A 448 -16.55 -30.69 9.20
N GLN A 449 -15.38 -31.32 9.21
CA GLN A 449 -14.27 -30.91 10.07
C GLN A 449 -13.77 -29.50 9.72
N GLU A 450 -13.61 -29.19 8.42
CA GLU A 450 -13.18 -27.87 7.95
C GLU A 450 -14.23 -26.79 8.24
N ILE A 451 -15.52 -27.07 7.98
CA ILE A 451 -16.62 -26.14 8.27
C ILE A 451 -16.68 -25.82 9.76
N ASN A 452 -16.62 -26.83 10.63
CA ASN A 452 -16.63 -26.62 12.08
C ASN A 452 -15.41 -25.85 12.57
N SER A 453 -14.25 -26.03 11.93
CA SER A 453 -13.02 -25.29 12.26
C SER A 453 -13.13 -23.80 11.87
N LEU A 454 -13.81 -23.49 10.76
CA LEU A 454 -14.09 -22.12 10.36
C LEU A 454 -15.11 -21.44 11.27
N ILE A 455 -16.17 -22.15 11.67
CA ILE A 455 -17.17 -21.63 12.61
C ILE A 455 -16.52 -21.34 13.96
N SER A 456 -15.74 -22.27 14.50
CA SER A 456 -15.07 -22.07 15.79
C SER A 456 -14.05 -20.92 15.75
N TRP A 457 -13.39 -20.70 14.60
CA TRP A 457 -12.52 -19.55 14.39
C TRP A 457 -13.29 -18.22 14.33
N GLN A 458 -14.49 -18.20 13.74
CA GLN A 458 -15.30 -16.99 13.61
C GLN A 458 -16.05 -16.63 14.90
N GLU A 459 -16.38 -17.62 15.73
CA GLU A 459 -17.03 -17.44 17.03
C GLU A 459 -16.06 -17.13 18.19
N ALA A 460 -14.76 -17.40 17.99
CA ALA A 460 -13.67 -17.06 18.92
C ALA A 460 -13.19 -15.62 18.74
#